data_AF-A0A1H9GNQ5-F1
#
_entry.id   AF-A0A1H9GNQ5-F1
#
_cell.length_a   1.000
_cell.length_b   1.000
_cell.length_c   1.000
_cell.angle_alpha   90.00
_cell.angle_beta   90.00
_cell.angle_gamma   90.00
#
_symmetry.space_group_name_H-M   'P 1'
#
loop_
_entity.id
_entity.type
_entity.pdbx_description
1 polymer ?
#
loop_
_entity_poly.entity_id
_entity_poly.type
_entity_poly.pdbx_seq_one_letter_code
_entity_poly.pdbx_strand_id
1 'polypeptide(L)'
;MFIATNRLFVPAERAEEFEAHFRDNMRTYLPGVPGLLRSTLLKPTKDDQPYVSVNEFETEEHFRDWVASDSFREAHKRNRGIARHVTGNAVETFEHAEDLVLPRQRVEQ
;
A
#
# COMPACT_ATOMS: atom_id res chain seq x y z
N MET A 1 4.32 -4.48 15.57
CA MET A 1 3.90 -4.37 14.16
C MET A 1 4.25 -2.98 13.68
N PHE A 2 4.70 -2.85 12.44
CA PHE A 2 5.07 -1.60 11.83
C PHE A 2 4.23 -1.35 10.59
N ILE A 3 3.64 -0.16 10.48
CA ILE A 3 2.70 0.18 9.42
C ILE A 3 3.33 1.27 8.57
N ALA A 4 3.52 0.97 7.29
CA ALA A 4 3.93 1.96 6.31
C ALA A 4 2.75 2.30 5.41
N THR A 5 2.40 3.58 5.34
CA THR A 5 1.37 4.08 4.42
C THR A 5 1.97 5.00 3.38
N ASN A 6 1.36 5.03 2.20
CA ASN A 6 1.68 5.99 1.16
C ASN A 6 0.39 6.57 0.57
N ARG A 7 0.16 7.86 0.80
CA ARG A 7 -0.92 8.62 0.17
C ARG A 7 -0.53 8.90 -1.27
N LEU A 8 -1.39 8.55 -2.23
CA LEU A 8 -1.15 8.69 -3.66
C LEU A 8 -2.26 9.57 -4.25
N PHE A 9 -1.90 10.79 -4.66
CA PHE A 9 -2.83 11.72 -5.28
C PHE A 9 -2.95 11.38 -6.76
N VAL A 10 -4.13 10.93 -7.18
CA VAL A 10 -4.39 10.45 -8.54
C VAL A 10 -5.61 11.18 -9.10
N PRO A 11 -5.48 11.90 -10.23
CA PRO A 11 -6.62 12.52 -10.90
C PRO A 11 -7.67 11.48 -11.30
N ALA A 12 -8.96 11.84 -11.22
CA ALA A 12 -10.07 10.92 -11.46
C ALA A 12 -10.02 10.27 -12.85
N GLU A 13 -9.60 11.01 -13.87
CA GLU A 13 -9.46 10.52 -15.24
C GLU A 13 -8.36 9.46 -15.42
N ARG A 14 -7.53 9.26 -14.41
CA ARG A 14 -6.41 8.30 -14.40
C ARG A 14 -6.63 7.12 -13.44
N ALA A 15 -7.72 7.14 -12.69
CA ALA A 15 -7.97 6.22 -11.57
C ALA A 15 -7.96 4.75 -12.01
N GLU A 16 -8.68 4.42 -13.08
CA GLU A 16 -8.82 3.02 -13.55
C GLU A 16 -7.47 2.42 -13.99
N GLU A 17 -6.71 3.15 -14.81
CA GLU A 17 -5.38 2.70 -15.24
C GLU A 17 -4.39 2.59 -14.08
N PHE A 18 -4.46 3.55 -13.13
CA PHE A 18 -3.66 3.51 -11.91
C PHE A 18 -3.99 2.25 -11.09
N GLU A 19 -5.27 1.97 -10.83
CA GLU A 19 -5.71 0.81 -10.07
C GLU A 19 -5.26 -0.50 -10.71
N ALA A 20 -5.31 -0.61 -12.04
CA ALA A 20 -4.84 -1.79 -12.77
C ALA A 20 -3.33 -2.00 -12.58
N HIS A 21 -2.51 -0.99 -12.91
CA HIS A 21 -1.06 -1.10 -12.79
C HIS A 21 -0.60 -1.31 -11.34
N PHE A 22 -1.24 -0.64 -10.38
CA PHE A 22 -0.87 -0.76 -8.97
C PHE A 22 -1.15 -2.16 -8.44
N ARG A 23 -2.31 -2.75 -8.77
CA ARG A 23 -2.64 -4.12 -8.38
C ARG A 23 -1.66 -5.13 -8.99
N ASP A 24 -1.30 -4.98 -10.26
CA ASP A 24 -0.35 -5.87 -10.93
C ASP A 24 1.05 -5.78 -10.33
N ASN A 25 1.50 -4.56 -10.01
CA ASN A 25 2.77 -4.32 -9.33
C ASN A 25 2.79 -4.99 -7.95
N MET A 26 1.75 -4.79 -7.13
CA MET A 26 1.61 -5.44 -5.83
C MET A 26 1.70 -6.96 -5.95
N ARG A 27 0.94 -7.56 -6.89
CA ARG A 27 0.91 -9.02 -7.09
C ARG A 27 2.25 -9.58 -7.58
N THR A 28 3.05 -8.77 -8.26
CA THR A 28 4.33 -9.22 -8.83
C THR A 28 5.46 -9.15 -7.81
N TYR A 29 5.53 -8.09 -7.00
CA TYR A 29 6.74 -7.78 -6.21
C TYR A 29 6.60 -7.97 -4.70
N LEU A 30 5.38 -8.04 -4.17
CA LEU A 30 5.14 -8.25 -2.74
C LEU A 30 5.17 -9.72 -2.29
N PRO A 31 4.82 -10.73 -3.11
CA PRO A 31 4.95 -12.12 -2.69
C PRO A 31 6.39 -12.45 -2.29
N GLY A 32 6.56 -13.03 -1.10
CA GLY A 32 7.87 -13.44 -0.59
C GLY A 32 8.69 -12.34 0.07
N VAL A 33 8.16 -11.11 0.22
CA VAL A 33 8.81 -10.08 1.04
C VAL A 33 8.82 -10.54 2.51
N PRO A 34 10.00 -10.72 3.13
CA PRO A 34 10.08 -11.16 4.53
C PRO A 34 9.40 -10.19 5.48
N GLY A 35 8.62 -10.72 6.43
CA GLY A 35 7.93 -9.95 7.44
C GLY A 35 6.77 -9.07 6.95
N LEU A 36 6.45 -9.05 5.65
CA LEU A 36 5.24 -8.39 5.13
C LEU A 36 4.03 -9.28 5.40
N LEU A 37 3.15 -8.83 6.29
CA LEU A 37 1.95 -9.55 6.72
C LEU A 37 0.76 -9.27 5.81
N ARG A 38 0.59 -8.00 5.41
CA ARG A 38 -0.54 -7.57 4.59
C ARG A 38 -0.18 -6.32 3.81
N SER A 39 -0.71 -6.24 2.58
CA SER A 39 -0.69 -5.02 1.78
C SER A 39 -2.08 -4.75 1.21
N THR A 40 -2.54 -3.52 1.36
CA THR A 40 -3.86 -3.08 0.91
C THR A 40 -3.74 -1.78 0.11
N LEU A 41 -4.44 -1.68 -1.02
CA LEU A 41 -4.70 -0.41 -1.69
C LEU A 41 -6.12 0.04 -1.35
N LEU A 42 -6.24 1.17 -0.66
CA LEU A 42 -7.51 1.81 -0.33
C LEU A 42 -7.88 2.78 -1.45
N LYS A 43 -9.07 2.58 -2.01
CA LYS A 43 -9.68 3.51 -2.98
C LYS A 43 -10.40 4.63 -2.24
N PRO A 44 -10.26 5.90 -2.65
CA PRO A 44 -10.98 7.00 -2.05
C PRO A 44 -12.49 6.83 -2.24
N THR A 45 -13.26 7.33 -1.26
CA THR A 45 -14.74 7.36 -1.34
C THR A 45 -15.28 8.74 -1.67
N LYS A 46 -14.40 9.74 -1.74
CA LYS A 46 -14.66 11.14 -2.10
C LYS A 46 -13.55 11.67 -3.00
N ASP A 47 -13.88 12.63 -3.85
CA ASP A 47 -12.97 13.14 -4.88
C ASP A 47 -11.75 13.91 -4.31
N ASP A 48 -11.84 14.42 -3.07
CA ASP A 48 -10.77 15.15 -2.39
C ASP A 48 -9.80 14.25 -1.61
N GLN A 49 -10.01 12.93 -1.65
CA GLN A 49 -9.21 11.95 -0.93
C GLN A 49 -8.18 11.27 -1.85
N PRO A 50 -6.97 10.99 -1.36
CA PRO A 50 -6.01 10.20 -2.11
C PRO A 50 -6.34 8.71 -2.01
N TYR A 51 -5.74 7.92 -2.90
CA TYR A 51 -5.54 6.51 -2.62
C TYR A 51 -4.55 6.34 -1.46
N VAL A 52 -4.67 5.26 -0.70
CA VAL A 52 -3.71 4.95 0.36
C VAL A 52 -3.24 3.51 0.21
N SER A 53 -1.96 3.33 -0.07
CA SER A 53 -1.32 2.02 0.10
C SER A 53 -0.97 1.84 1.58
N VAL A 54 -1.35 0.70 2.16
CA VAL A 54 -1.03 0.32 3.55
C VAL A 54 -0.27 -0.99 3.50
N ASN A 55 0.92 -1.03 4.08
CA ASN A 55 1.74 -2.22 4.24
C ASN A 55 1.99 -2.47 5.73
N GLU A 56 1.64 -3.68 6.17
CA GLU A 56 1.76 -4.11 7.56
C GLU A 56 2.94 -5.08 7.66
N PHE A 57 3.94 -4.72 8.45
CA PHE A 57 5.15 -5.50 8.68
C PHE A 57 5.22 -6.00 10.13
N GLU A 58 5.85 -7.15 10.35
CA GLU A 58 6.10 -7.68 11.69
C GLU A 58 6.90 -6.69 12.54
N THR A 59 7.96 -6.11 11.97
CA THR A 59 8.88 -5.17 12.63
C THR A 59 9.27 -4.01 11.70
N GLU A 60 9.81 -2.93 12.27
CA GLU A 60 10.38 -1.83 11.49
C GLU A 60 11.59 -2.30 10.66
N GLU A 61 12.41 -3.22 11.19
CA GLU A 61 13.57 -3.78 10.49
C GLU A 61 13.17 -4.44 9.18
N HIS A 62 12.13 -5.29 9.18
CA HIS A 62 11.61 -5.90 7.96
C HIS A 62 11.18 -4.87 6.91
N PHE A 63 10.56 -3.76 7.34
CA PHE A 63 10.22 -2.66 6.44
C PHE A 63 11.47 -2.00 5.84
N ARG A 64 12.46 -1.68 6.68
CA ARG A 64 13.72 -1.04 6.24
C ARG A 64 14.48 -1.94 5.26
N ASP A 65 14.54 -3.24 5.53
CA ASP A 65 15.16 -4.23 4.66
C ASP A 65 14.42 -4.33 3.32
N TRP A 66 13.08 -4.34 3.35
CA TRP A 66 12.28 -4.30 2.14
C TRP A 66 12.55 -3.05 1.30
N VAL A 67 12.56 -1.85 1.91
CA VAL A 67 12.88 -0.59 1.19
C VAL A 67 14.29 -0.63 0.59
N ALA A 68 15.23 -1.30 1.25
CA ALA A 68 16.60 -1.50 0.76
C ALA A 68 16.76 -2.67 -0.23
N SER A 69 15.70 -3.44 -0.50
CA SER A 69 15.75 -4.64 -1.33
C SER A 69 15.75 -4.34 -2.84
N ASP A 70 16.26 -5.30 -3.63
CA ASP A 70 16.18 -5.21 -5.09
C ASP A 70 14.74 -5.34 -5.60
N SER A 71 13.89 -6.13 -4.94
CA SER A 71 12.46 -6.22 -5.29
C SER A 71 11.79 -4.85 -5.22
N PHE A 72 12.07 -4.07 -4.17
CA PHE A 72 11.57 -2.71 -4.02
C PHE A 72 12.10 -1.79 -5.13
N ARG A 73 13.41 -1.83 -5.41
CA ARG A 73 14.00 -1.03 -6.50
C ARG A 73 13.37 -1.37 -7.85
N GLU A 74 13.16 -2.64 -8.15
CA GLU A 74 12.58 -3.06 -9.43
C GLU A 74 11.09 -2.70 -9.55
N ALA A 75 10.32 -2.86 -8.47
CA ALA A 75 8.94 -2.39 -8.39
C ALA A 75 8.83 -0.89 -8.69
N HIS A 76 9.80 -0.08 -8.24
CA HIS A 76 9.84 1.36 -8.40
C HIS A 76 10.52 1.84 -9.70
N LYS A 77 11.43 1.05 -10.29
CA LYS A 77 12.04 1.34 -11.61
C LYS A 77 11.08 1.08 -12.78
N ARG A 78 10.31 0.00 -12.71
CA ARG A 78 9.25 -0.31 -13.71
C ARG A 78 7.98 0.53 -13.52
N ASN A 79 8.02 1.46 -12.55
CA ASN A 79 6.87 2.23 -12.10
C ASN A 79 6.51 3.44 -12.97
N ARG A 80 7.11 3.60 -14.17
CA ARG A 80 6.71 4.69 -15.10
C ARG A 80 5.20 4.64 -15.41
N GLY A 81 4.62 3.44 -15.38
CA GLY A 81 3.19 3.22 -15.56
C GLY A 81 2.32 3.76 -14.43
N ILE A 82 2.79 3.82 -13.17
CA ILE A 82 2.03 4.36 -12.02
C ILE A 82 2.44 5.81 -11.74
N ALA A 83 3.73 6.12 -11.80
CA ALA A 83 4.27 7.46 -11.56
C ALA A 83 3.71 8.51 -12.53
N ARG A 84 3.25 8.11 -13.72
CA ARG A 84 2.56 9.01 -14.66
C ARG A 84 1.16 9.41 -14.20
N HIS A 85 0.53 8.60 -13.35
CA HIS A 85 -0.84 8.82 -12.87
C HIS A 85 -0.88 9.50 -11.50
N VAL A 86 0.22 9.44 -10.74
CA VAL A 86 0.33 10.04 -9.41
C VAL A 86 0.91 11.44 -9.52
N THR A 87 0.19 12.46 -9.05
CA THR A 87 0.62 13.87 -9.06
C THR A 87 1.43 14.27 -7.84
N GLY A 88 1.36 13.47 -6.77
CA GLY A 88 2.14 13.63 -5.56
C GLY A 88 1.95 12.44 -4.64
N ASN A 89 2.89 12.25 -3.72
CA ASN A 89 2.76 11.22 -2.70
C ASN A 89 3.32 11.66 -1.36
N ALA A 90 2.84 11.04 -0.28
CA ALA A 90 3.31 11.27 1.08
C ALA A 90 3.40 9.92 1.81
N VAL A 91 4.62 9.56 2.21
CA VAL A 91 4.90 8.33 2.96
C VAL A 91 4.89 8.64 4.45
N GLU A 92 4.18 7.83 5.22
CA GLU A 92 4.01 7.98 6.67
C GLU A 92 4.16 6.60 7.33
N THR A 93 4.78 6.54 8.51
CA THR A 93 5.04 5.28 9.23
C THR A 93 4.49 5.35 10.64
N PHE A 94 3.96 4.23 11.13
CA PHE A 94 3.26 4.15 12.41
C PHE A 94 3.56 2.85 13.15
N GLU A 95 3.42 2.91 14.47
CA GLU A 95 3.27 1.74 15.33
C GLU A 95 1.84 1.71 15.87
N HIS A 96 1.34 0.53 16.21
CA HIS A 96 0.04 0.41 16.87
C HIS A 96 0.12 0.99 18.28
N ALA A 97 -0.69 2.02 18.56
CA ALA A 97 -0.97 2.41 19.95
C ALA A 97 -1.95 1.43 20.61
N GLU A 98 -2.84 0.82 19.82
CA GLU A 98 -3.79 -0.21 20.21
C GLU A 98 -4.09 -1.10 18.98
N ASP A 99 -4.29 -2.39 19.20
CA ASP A 99 -4.61 -3.37 18.15
C ASP A 99 -5.73 -4.31 18.63
N LEU A 100 -6.98 -3.85 18.51
CA LEU A 100 -8.17 -4.58 18.94
C LEU A 100 -8.78 -5.36 17.77
N VAL A 101 -8.67 -6.69 17.81
CA VAL A 101 -9.27 -7.58 16.80
C VAL A 101 -10.63 -8.08 17.28
N LEU A 102 -11.72 -7.54 16.71
CA LEU A 102 -13.08 -7.97 17.00
C LEU A 102 -13.55 -9.07 16.03
N PRO A 103 -14.13 -10.18 16.52
CA PRO A 103 -14.70 -11.20 15.64
C PRO A 103 -15.91 -10.65 14.89
N ARG A 104 -16.13 -11.14 13.66
CA ARG A 104 -17.31 -10.77 12.86
C ARG A 104 -18.57 -11.25 13.58
N GLN A 105 -19.43 -10.32 14.00
CA GLN A 105 -20.70 -10.67 14.62
C GLN A 105 -21.64 -11.27 13.55
N ARG A 106 -22.09 -12.51 13.76
CA ARG A 106 -23.15 -13.08 12.94
C ARG A 106 -24.46 -12.40 13.33
N VAL A 107 -25.04 -11.64 12.41
CA VAL A 107 -26.43 -11.19 12.52
C VAL A 107 -27.29 -12.35 12.00
N GLU A 108 -27.91 -13.09 12.90
CA GLU A 108 -28.99 -14.01 12.54
C GLU A 108 -30.18 -13.18 12.05
N GLN A 109 -30.68 -13.49 10.85
CA GLN A 109 -31.89 -12.89 10.27
C GLN A 109 -33.14 -13.58 10.82
#